data_AF-A0A359KFX6-F1
#
_entry.id   AF-A0A359KFX6-F1
#
_cell.length_a   1.000
_cell.length_b   1.000
_cell.length_c   1.000
_cell.angle_alpha   90.00
_cell.angle_beta   90.00
_cell.angle_gamma   90.00
#
_symmetry.space_group_name_H-M   'P 1'
#
loop_
_entity.id
_entity.type
_entity.pdbx_description
1 polymer ?
#
loop_
_entity_poly.entity_id
_entity_poly.type
_entity_poly.pdbx_seq_one_letter_code
_entity_poly.pdbx_strand_id
1 'polypeptide(L)'
;VWRAREAKNVETYGSARWARPEEVKAAGLLGPDGVVLGRHEREYLRHDGPEHVLCFAPTRSGKGVGLVVPSLLTWPGSAIVHDIKGENWTLTAGYRARHGRVLLFDPTNAKSAAYNPLLEVRRGEWEVRDV
;
A
#
# COMPACT_ATOMS: atom_id res chain seq x y z
N VAL A 1 -11.05 16.46 5.41
CA VAL A 1 -11.49 16.79 4.03
C VAL A 1 -10.83 18.09 3.58
N TRP A 2 -9.70 18.00 2.87
CA TRP A 2 -8.85 19.14 2.46
C TRP A 2 -9.44 20.00 1.32
N ARG A 3 -10.57 19.59 0.71
CA ARG A 3 -11.19 20.30 -0.42
C ARG A 3 -11.75 21.69 -0.09
N ALA A 4 -11.99 22.02 1.18
CA ALA A 4 -12.69 23.25 1.54
C ALA A 4 -11.78 24.50 1.69
N ARG A 5 -10.45 24.38 1.55
CA ARG A 5 -9.53 25.51 1.78
C ARG A 5 -9.03 26.22 0.51
N GLU A 6 -9.28 25.70 -0.69
CA GLU A 6 -8.82 26.31 -1.96
C GLU A 6 -9.85 27.20 -2.67
N ALA A 7 -10.91 27.62 -1.99
CA ALA A 7 -11.95 28.47 -2.57
C ALA A 7 -11.47 29.89 -2.99
N LYS A 8 -10.21 30.26 -2.69
CA LYS A 8 -9.68 31.60 -3.03
C LYS A 8 -9.17 31.75 -4.47
N ASN A 9 -8.90 30.67 -5.20
CA ASN A 9 -8.33 30.69 -6.57
C ASN A 9 -9.06 29.74 -7.52
N VAL A 10 -10.40 29.71 -7.50
CA VAL A 10 -11.18 28.88 -8.43
C VAL A 10 -11.26 29.60 -9.78
N GLU A 11 -10.56 29.10 -10.79
CA GLU A 11 -10.70 29.55 -12.18
C GLU A 11 -11.77 28.72 -12.92
N THR A 12 -12.23 29.21 -14.07
CA THR A 12 -13.33 28.62 -14.89
C THR A 12 -13.16 27.12 -15.17
N TYR A 13 -11.93 26.60 -15.19
CA TYR A 13 -11.61 25.20 -15.49
C TYR A 13 -11.02 24.42 -14.30
N GLY A 14 -11.05 24.98 -13.09
CA GLY A 14 -10.48 24.40 -11.88
C GLY A 14 -9.17 25.06 -11.43
N SER A 15 -8.72 24.70 -10.23
CA SER A 15 -7.55 25.30 -9.56
C SER A 15 -6.33 24.37 -9.50
N ALA A 16 -6.37 23.22 -10.20
CA ALA A 16 -5.34 22.21 -10.12
C ALA A 16 -4.00 22.73 -10.67
N ARG A 17 -2.95 22.65 -9.85
CA ARG A 17 -1.59 23.03 -10.20
C ARG A 17 -0.59 22.14 -9.46
N TRP A 18 0.67 22.20 -9.85
CA TRP A 18 1.75 21.60 -9.08
C TRP A 18 1.84 22.23 -7.69
N ALA A 19 2.04 21.38 -6.68
CA ALA A 19 2.25 21.79 -5.31
C ALA A 19 3.63 22.46 -5.16
N ARG A 20 3.71 23.50 -4.34
CA ARG A 20 4.96 24.12 -3.92
C ARG A 20 5.62 23.30 -2.80
N PRO A 21 6.94 23.39 -2.59
CA PRO A 21 7.63 22.64 -1.53
C PRO A 21 7.01 22.81 -0.13
N GLU A 22 6.57 24.03 0.20
CA GLU A 22 5.87 24.35 1.44
C GLU A 22 4.52 23.62 1.60
N GLU A 23 3.80 23.40 0.50
CA GLU A 23 2.53 22.67 0.49
C GLU A 23 2.75 21.17 0.63
N VAL A 24 3.78 20.63 -0.02
CA VAL A 24 4.20 19.22 0.14
C VAL A 24 4.57 18.93 1.59
N LYS A 25 5.32 19.85 2.22
CA LYS A 25 5.68 19.77 3.64
C LYS A 25 4.44 19.89 4.53
N ALA A 26 3.55 20.86 4.27
CA ALA A 26 2.33 21.05 5.04
C ALA A 26 1.35 19.86 4.92
N ALA A 27 1.37 19.15 3.79
CA ALA A 27 0.63 17.91 3.58
C ALA A 27 1.26 16.69 4.29
N GLY A 28 2.40 16.85 4.96
CA GLY A 28 3.07 15.77 5.70
C GLY A 28 3.78 14.74 4.82
N LEU A 29 3.99 15.02 3.53
CA LEU A 29 4.48 14.03 2.57
C LEU A 29 5.99 13.76 2.65
N LEU A 30 6.73 14.58 3.40
CA LEU A 30 8.19 14.45 3.58
C LEU A 30 8.57 13.64 4.83
N GLY A 31 7.59 13.01 5.47
CA GLY A 31 7.81 12.15 6.64
C GLY A 31 8.60 10.88 6.31
N PRO A 32 9.23 10.25 7.31
CA PRO A 32 9.95 8.99 7.15
C PRO A 32 9.00 7.80 6.96
N ASP A 33 7.76 7.91 7.45
CA ASP A 33 6.76 6.85 7.51
C ASP A 33 5.76 6.92 6.35
N GLY A 34 5.01 5.84 6.14
CA GLY A 34 3.99 5.76 5.10
C GLY A 34 4.38 4.97 3.86
N VAL A 35 3.44 4.80 2.95
CA VAL A 35 3.67 4.19 1.63
C VAL A 35 4.40 5.17 0.73
N VAL A 36 5.37 4.70 -0.05
CA VAL A 36 6.17 5.54 -0.95
C VAL A 36 5.34 5.91 -2.17
N LEU A 37 5.14 7.20 -2.41
CA LEU A 37 4.42 7.72 -3.58
C LEU A 37 5.36 8.04 -4.75
N GLY A 38 6.60 8.42 -4.45
CA GLY A 38 7.58 8.85 -5.44
C GLY A 38 8.71 9.65 -4.80
N ARG A 39 9.34 10.52 -5.59
CA ARG A 39 10.45 11.36 -5.15
C ARG A 39 10.25 12.78 -5.65
N HIS A 40 10.46 13.76 -4.77
CA HIS A 40 10.55 15.17 -5.10
C HIS A 40 11.98 15.63 -4.80
N GLU A 41 12.72 16.03 -5.84
CA GLU A 41 14.15 16.35 -5.72
C GLU A 41 14.96 15.22 -5.06
N ARG A 42 15.43 15.41 -3.82
CA ARG A 42 16.21 14.44 -3.05
C ARG A 42 15.40 13.71 -1.98
N GLU A 43 14.13 14.06 -1.82
CA GLU A 43 13.26 13.58 -0.74
C GLU A 43 12.24 12.56 -1.28
N TYR A 44 12.01 11.48 -0.54
CA TYR A 44 10.91 10.57 -0.84
C TYR A 44 9.59 11.18 -0.40
N LEU A 45 8.59 11.10 -1.28
CA LEU A 45 7.21 11.42 -0.93
C LEU A 45 6.56 10.17 -0.34
N ARG A 46 6.00 10.28 0.85
CA ARG A 46 5.28 9.20 1.53
C ARG A 46 3.92 9.63 2.03
N HIS A 47 3.01 8.67 2.10
CA HIS A 47 1.67 8.90 2.65
C HIS A 47 1.43 7.95 3.82
N ASP A 48 1.27 8.54 5.01
CA ASP A 48 0.98 7.84 6.26
C ASP A 48 -0.44 8.16 6.78
N GLY A 49 -1.30 8.67 5.89
CA GLY A 49 -2.69 8.99 6.22
C GLY A 49 -3.61 7.78 6.12
N PRO A 50 -4.85 7.91 6.64
CA PRO A 50 -5.89 6.89 6.49
C PRO A 50 -6.44 6.77 5.05
N GLU A 51 -6.06 7.69 4.16
CA GLU A 51 -6.54 7.69 2.78
C GLU A 51 -5.94 6.55 1.94
N HIS A 52 -6.69 6.13 0.91
CA HIS A 52 -6.21 5.12 -0.03
C HIS A 52 -5.38 5.76 -1.15
N VAL A 53 -4.35 5.04 -1.60
CA VAL A 53 -3.47 5.47 -2.69
C VAL A 53 -3.76 4.66 -3.95
N LEU A 54 -4.05 5.35 -5.06
CA LEU A 54 -4.19 4.76 -6.39
C LEU A 54 -2.97 5.10 -7.24
N CYS A 55 -2.24 4.07 -7.69
CA CYS A 55 -1.17 4.24 -8.67
C CYS A 55 -1.66 3.85 -10.07
N PHE A 56 -1.78 4.83 -10.97
CA PHE A 56 -2.07 4.60 -12.38
C PHE A 56 -0.79 4.73 -13.20
N ALA A 57 -0.28 3.61 -13.72
CA ALA A 57 0.99 3.59 -14.44
C ALA A 57 1.04 2.47 -15.51
N PRO A 58 1.52 2.76 -16.75
CA PRO A 58 1.66 1.76 -17.81
C PRO A 58 2.57 0.58 -17.45
N THR A 59 2.56 -0.48 -18.26
CA THR A 59 3.56 -1.55 -18.14
C THR A 59 4.98 -1.00 -18.35
N ARG A 60 5.95 -1.52 -17.59
CA ARG A 60 7.38 -1.11 -17.64
C ARG A 60 7.67 0.36 -17.29
N SER A 61 6.71 1.06 -16.67
CA SER A 61 6.87 2.42 -16.13
C SER A 61 7.63 2.49 -14.80
N GLY A 62 8.00 1.33 -14.23
CA GLY A 62 8.72 1.27 -12.97
C GLY A 62 7.86 1.26 -11.70
N LYS A 63 6.52 1.12 -11.78
CA LYS A 63 5.66 1.07 -10.57
C LYS A 63 6.09 0.03 -9.52
N GLY A 64 6.65 -1.10 -9.96
CA GLY A 64 7.17 -2.13 -9.05
C GLY A 64 8.37 -1.61 -8.26
N VAL A 65 9.40 -1.12 -8.96
CA VAL A 65 10.66 -0.68 -8.34
C VAL A 65 10.59 0.71 -7.69
N GLY A 66 9.68 1.58 -8.13
CA GLY A 66 9.58 2.96 -7.66
C GLY A 66 8.52 3.19 -6.57
N LEU A 67 7.55 2.28 -6.43
CA LEU A 67 6.44 2.43 -5.48
C LEU A 67 6.23 1.17 -4.64
N VAL A 68 6.01 0.01 -5.27
CA VAL A 68 5.62 -1.22 -4.55
C VAL A 68 6.75 -1.77 -3.69
N VAL A 69 7.92 -2.07 -4.28
CA VAL A 69 9.06 -2.63 -3.56
C VAL A 69 9.56 -1.68 -2.47
N PRO A 70 9.78 -0.37 -2.72
CA PRO A 70 10.16 0.57 -1.68
C PRO A 70 9.16 0.61 -0.53
N SER A 71 7.85 0.61 -0.82
CA SER A 71 6.82 0.57 0.23
C SER A 71 6.91 -0.70 1.05
N LEU A 72 7.05 -1.88 0.44
CA LEU A 72 7.15 -3.14 1.18
C LEU A 72 8.43 -3.26 2.04
N LEU A 73 9.49 -2.54 1.67
CA LEU A 73 10.76 -2.49 2.39
C LEU A 73 10.83 -1.38 3.46
N THR A 74 9.84 -0.49 3.54
CA THR A 74 9.86 0.63 4.50
C THR A 74 8.60 0.70 5.37
N TRP A 75 7.46 0.21 4.87
CA TRP A 75 6.20 0.16 5.60
C TRP A 75 6.31 -0.76 6.83
N PRO A 76 6.18 -0.21 8.05
CA PRO A 76 6.37 -0.97 9.29
C PRO A 76 5.16 -1.85 9.63
N GLY A 77 3.98 -1.52 9.11
CA GLY A 77 2.74 -2.25 9.40
C GLY A 77 2.62 -3.57 8.64
N SER A 78 1.57 -4.33 8.95
CA SER A 78 1.20 -5.54 8.18
C SER A 78 0.85 -5.19 6.74
N ALA A 79 1.06 -6.15 5.83
CA ALA A 79 0.74 -6.01 4.42
C ALA A 79 0.16 -7.32 3.87
N ILE A 80 -0.91 -7.20 3.08
CA ILE A 80 -1.43 -8.27 2.23
C ILE A 80 -1.12 -7.86 0.80
N VAL A 81 -0.39 -8.71 0.08
CA VAL A 81 0.12 -8.39 -1.26
C VAL A 81 -0.40 -9.42 -2.24
N HIS A 82 -1.18 -8.97 -3.22
CA HIS A 82 -1.55 -9.79 -4.36
C HIS A 82 -0.42 -9.76 -5.40
N ASP A 83 0.35 -10.83 -5.46
CA ASP A 83 1.58 -10.90 -6.24
C ASP A 83 1.54 -12.01 -7.29
N ILE A 84 0.79 -11.75 -8.38
CA ILE A 84 0.59 -12.70 -9.48
C ILE A 84 1.92 -13.20 -10.08
N LYS A 85 2.99 -12.39 -10.02
CA LYS A 85 4.29 -12.71 -10.62
C LYS A 85 5.31 -13.28 -9.63
N GLY A 86 5.05 -13.19 -8.33
CA GLY A 86 6.01 -13.59 -7.28
C GLY A 86 7.22 -12.66 -7.13
N GLU A 87 7.26 -11.51 -7.83
CA GLU A 87 8.40 -10.58 -7.80
C GLU A 87 8.50 -9.88 -6.44
N ASN A 88 7.36 -9.50 -5.86
CA ASN A 88 7.34 -8.83 -4.57
C ASN A 88 7.75 -9.80 -3.44
N TRP A 89 7.27 -11.04 -3.49
CA TRP A 89 7.68 -12.09 -2.56
C TRP A 89 9.20 -12.28 -2.60
N THR A 90 9.74 -12.52 -3.80
CA THR A 90 11.16 -12.81 -4.02
C THR A 90 12.06 -11.67 -3.52
N LEU A 91 11.68 -10.42 -3.77
CA LEU A 91 12.49 -9.25 -3.42
C LEU A 91 12.34 -8.82 -1.95
N THR A 92 11.18 -9.03 -1.33
CA THR A 92 10.86 -8.34 -0.06
C THR A 92 10.57 -9.27 1.11
N ALA A 93 10.20 -10.54 0.89
CA ALA A 93 9.79 -11.44 1.98
C ALA A 93 10.89 -11.63 3.03
N GLY A 94 12.15 -11.76 2.61
CA GLY A 94 13.29 -11.90 3.52
C GLY A 94 13.52 -10.68 4.41
N TYR A 95 13.36 -9.47 3.87
CA TYR A 95 13.44 -8.23 4.67
C TYR A 95 12.27 -8.15 5.66
N ARG A 96 11.04 -8.43 5.19
CA ARG A 96 9.84 -8.36 6.02
C ARG A 96 9.83 -9.42 7.12
N ALA A 97 10.45 -10.58 6.90
CA ALA A 97 10.62 -11.62 7.91
C ALA A 97 11.43 -11.17 9.13
N ARG A 98 12.22 -10.09 9.01
CA ARG A 98 12.92 -9.47 10.15
C ARG A 98 12.00 -8.69 11.09
N HIS A 99 10.79 -8.34 10.64
CA HIS A 99 9.82 -7.55 11.39
C HIS A 99 8.72 -8.42 12.00
N GLY A 100 8.45 -9.59 11.40
CA GLY A 100 7.41 -10.49 11.87
C GLY A 100 7.19 -11.67 10.92
N ARG A 101 6.11 -12.41 11.17
CA ARG A 101 5.75 -13.57 10.36
C ARG A 101 5.36 -13.17 8.95
N VAL A 102 5.93 -13.85 7.96
CA VAL A 102 5.62 -13.67 6.53
C VAL A 102 5.15 -15.01 5.97
N LEU A 103 4.02 -15.00 5.26
CA LEU A 103 3.38 -16.19 4.72
C LEU A 103 3.23 -16.06 3.21
N LEU A 104 3.65 -17.10 2.48
CA LEU A 104 3.30 -17.27 1.08
C LEU A 104 2.00 -18.04 1.01
N PHE A 105 1.00 -17.51 0.32
CA PHE A 105 -0.19 -18.28 -0.03
C PHE A 105 -0.30 -18.39 -1.54
N ASP A 106 -0.01 -19.59 -2.05
CA ASP A 106 -0.05 -19.97 -3.45
C ASP A 106 -0.50 -21.44 -3.53
N PRO A 107 -1.81 -21.71 -3.70
CA PRO A 107 -2.36 -23.07 -3.59
C PRO A 107 -1.73 -24.12 -4.52
N THR A 108 -1.05 -23.70 -5.58
CA THR A 108 -0.38 -24.59 -6.54
C THR A 108 1.07 -24.88 -6.17
N ASN A 109 1.61 -24.19 -5.18
CA ASN A 109 2.99 -24.27 -4.75
C ASN A 109 3.13 -25.13 -3.49
N ALA A 110 3.99 -26.14 -3.56
CA ALA A 110 4.26 -27.04 -2.44
C ALA A 110 4.81 -26.34 -1.18
N LYS A 111 5.34 -25.12 -1.31
CA LYS A 111 5.85 -24.30 -0.19
C LYS A 111 4.81 -23.33 0.38
N SER A 112 3.58 -23.33 -0.15
CA SER A 112 2.52 -22.46 0.34
C SER A 112 2.17 -22.77 1.79
N ALA A 113 1.85 -21.73 2.55
CA ALA A 113 1.13 -21.86 3.79
C ALA A 113 -0.21 -22.57 3.54
N ALA A 114 -0.61 -23.43 4.47
CA ALA A 114 -1.93 -24.01 4.48
C ALA A 114 -2.95 -22.96 4.93
N TYR A 115 -4.10 -22.94 4.26
CA TYR A 115 -5.24 -22.13 4.63
C TYR A 115 -6.51 -22.94 4.42
N ASN A 116 -7.36 -22.99 5.45
CA ASN A 116 -8.68 -23.58 5.36
C ASN A 116 -9.70 -22.52 5.81
N PRO A 117 -10.47 -21.91 4.90
CA PRO A 117 -11.45 -20.89 5.25
C PRO A 117 -12.56 -21.42 6.17
N LEU A 118 -12.80 -22.74 6.20
CA LEU A 118 -13.79 -23.34 7.10
C LEU A 118 -13.41 -23.21 8.57
N LEU A 119 -12.12 -23.04 8.88
CA LEU A 119 -11.67 -22.80 10.25
C LEU A 119 -12.03 -21.39 10.76
N GLU A 120 -12.31 -20.45 9.84
CA GLU A 120 -12.72 -19.08 10.19
C GLU A 120 -14.22 -18.96 10.45
N VAL A 121 -15.00 -20.02 10.18
CA VAL A 121 -16.43 -20.07 10.46
C VAL A 121 -16.64 -20.12 11.98
N ARG A 122 -17.13 -19.02 12.54
CA ARG A 122 -17.39 -18.89 13.97
C ARG A 122 -18.71 -19.59 14.32
N ARG A 123 -18.70 -20.43 15.35
CA ARG A 123 -19.91 -21.02 15.92
C ARG A 123 -20.76 -19.92 16.55
N GLY A 124 -22.08 -20.01 16.41
CA GLY A 124 -23.01 -19.01 16.92
C GLY A 124 -24.46 -19.51 16.97
N GLU A 125 -25.37 -18.60 17.29
CA GLU A 125 -26.81 -18.85 17.44
C GLU A 125 -27.46 -19.57 16.24
N TRP A 126 -26.89 -19.38 15.06
CA TRP A 126 -27.37 -19.96 13.80
C TRP A 126 -26.62 -21.23 13.37
N GLU A 127 -25.94 -21.92 14.30
CA GLU A 127 -25.29 -23.21 14.01
C GLU A 127 -26.35 -24.29 13.73
N VAL A 128 -26.44 -24.71 12.47
CA VAL A 128 -27.22 -25.90 12.08
C VAL A 128 -26.28 -27.09 12.10
N ARG A 129 -26.59 -28.10 12.93
CA ARG A 129 -25.88 -29.37 12.95
C ARG A 129 -26.61 -30.35 12.04
N ASP A 130 -25.88 -31.07 11.20
CA ASP A 130 -26.44 -32.24 10.53
C ASP A 130 -26.83 -33.26 11.61
N VAL A 131 -28.09 -33.70 11.56
CA VAL A 131 -28.67 -34.74 12.43
C VAL A 131 -28.20 -36.13 12.06
#